data_AF-A0A7V0V340-F1
#
_entry.id   AF-A0A7V0V340-F1
#
_cell.length_a   1.000
_cell.length_b   1.000
_cell.length_c   1.000
_cell.angle_alpha   90.00
_cell.angle_beta   90.00
_cell.angle_gamma   90.00
#
_symmetry.space_group_name_H-M   'P 1'
#
loop_
_entity.id
_entity.type
_entity.pdbx_description
1 polymer ?
#
loop_
_entity_poly.entity_id
_entity_poly.type
_entity_poly.pdbx_seq_one_letter_code
_entity_poly.pdbx_strand_id
1 'polypeptide(L)'
;MSAGAQGLFIHVRGVVQGVGFRPFVYGLATRLGLAGWVRNTSSGVEILVEGPPEALERFQEELPRQAPPLARIEGITIEPRAPDGLQQFEIRHSQAESGTYQLVSPDIAICDDCLRELFDPADRRYRYPFINCTNCGPRFTIIRDIPYDRPLTTMARFAMCPRCQAEYDDPRNRRFHAQPNACPECGPHVTLTAPDGLVLAEREDAIAQARRAIMAGKIVAVKGLGGFQLACDATSEEAVSTLRARKVRPHKPFAIMVPDLQTARRVGVVGPEEARLLQSPERPIVLLRAHGPDSSPADGAVIGLAPGVAPGTGTVGVMLPYTPLHYLLLEPAPGFPPALVMTSGNLSEEPIAMENDEALARLGRIADLFLLHNRGIYARYDDSVWFAPETGPQPVRRARGYAPFPVRLPFRGPQVLACGPELKNTFCLTRDEYAFLSPHIGDLENLETLEHYERSIELYERLFRIAPRII
;
A
#
# COMPACT_ATOMS: atom_id res chain seq x y z
N MET A 1 -48.82 2.45 8.83
CA MET A 1 -48.46 3.69 8.11
C MET A 1 -47.92 4.67 9.13
N SER A 2 -46.61 4.71 9.36
CA SER A 2 -46.03 5.70 10.28
C SER A 2 -46.00 7.06 9.57
N ALA A 3 -46.51 8.08 10.24
CA ALA A 3 -46.50 9.44 9.74
C ALA A 3 -45.06 9.90 9.43
N GLY A 4 -44.82 10.38 8.20
CA GLY A 4 -43.67 11.24 7.88
C GLY A 4 -42.34 10.59 7.53
N ALA A 5 -42.28 9.30 7.14
CA ALA A 5 -41.03 8.73 6.63
C ALA A 5 -40.59 9.45 5.34
N GLN A 6 -39.33 9.85 5.28
CA GLN A 6 -38.70 10.46 4.11
C GLN A 6 -37.60 9.55 3.59
N GLY A 7 -37.23 9.71 2.31
CA GLY A 7 -36.08 9.06 1.72
C GLY A 7 -35.05 10.10 1.26
N LEU A 8 -33.77 9.74 1.33
CA LEU A 8 -32.69 10.48 0.70
C LEU A 8 -31.88 9.53 -0.17
N PHE A 9 -31.58 9.99 -1.38
CA PHE A 9 -30.56 9.40 -2.22
C PHE A 9 -29.30 10.25 -2.12
N ILE A 10 -28.19 9.63 -1.74
CA ILE A 10 -26.92 10.29 -1.49
C ILE A 10 -25.86 9.68 -2.40
N HIS A 11 -25.17 10.53 -3.16
CA HIS A 11 -24.00 10.15 -3.95
C HIS A 11 -22.75 10.76 -3.32
N VAL A 12 -21.78 9.91 -2.99
CA VAL A 12 -20.51 10.31 -2.37
C VAL A 12 -19.37 10.07 -3.36
N ARG A 13 -18.58 11.11 -3.61
CA ARG A 13 -17.40 11.10 -4.49
C ARG A 13 -16.11 11.35 -3.71
N GLY A 14 -14.99 10.91 -4.27
CA GLY A 14 -13.66 10.99 -3.67
C GLY A 14 -13.06 9.60 -3.45
N VAL A 15 -12.09 9.41 -2.55
CA VAL A 15 -11.58 8.07 -2.19
C VAL A 15 -12.52 7.44 -1.18
N VAL A 16 -13.53 6.74 -1.68
CA VAL A 16 -14.58 6.10 -0.85
C VAL A 16 -14.75 4.61 -1.14
N GLN A 17 -13.95 4.05 -2.04
CA GLN A 17 -13.92 2.61 -2.31
C GLN A 17 -12.64 1.97 -1.79
N GLY A 18 -12.76 0.75 -1.26
CA GLY A 18 -11.64 0.01 -0.66
C GLY A 18 -11.15 0.58 0.67
N VAL A 19 -11.86 1.50 1.28
CA VAL A 19 -11.47 2.19 2.53
C VAL A 19 -12.41 1.91 3.70
N GLY A 20 -13.21 0.84 3.62
CA GLY A 20 -14.20 0.51 4.67
C GLY A 20 -15.46 1.39 4.66
N PHE A 21 -15.72 2.14 3.59
CA PHE A 21 -16.84 3.08 3.52
C PHE A 21 -18.22 2.40 3.57
N ARG A 22 -18.43 1.31 2.80
CA ARG A 22 -19.69 0.54 2.83
C ARG A 22 -20.01 0.00 4.25
N PRO A 23 -19.08 -0.67 4.96
CA PRO A 23 -19.22 -1.00 6.38
C PRO A 23 -19.59 0.18 7.28
N PHE A 24 -18.90 1.31 7.12
CA PHE A 24 -19.17 2.51 7.90
C PHE A 24 -20.59 3.03 7.69
N VAL A 25 -21.02 3.16 6.43
CA VAL A 25 -22.36 3.61 6.06
C VAL A 25 -23.43 2.68 6.65
N TYR A 26 -23.24 1.36 6.52
CA TYR A 26 -24.12 0.36 7.10
C TYR A 26 -24.24 0.53 8.62
N GLY A 27 -23.10 0.66 9.32
CA GLY A 27 -23.07 0.84 10.77
C GLY A 27 -23.73 2.15 11.22
N LEU A 28 -23.50 3.23 10.49
CA LEU A 28 -24.12 4.54 10.73
C LEU A 28 -25.64 4.47 10.56
N ALA A 29 -26.12 3.92 9.44
CA ALA A 29 -27.55 3.80 9.16
C ALA A 29 -28.26 2.93 10.21
N THR A 30 -27.68 1.77 10.53
CA THR A 30 -28.22 0.85 11.55
C THR A 30 -28.30 1.49 12.93
N ARG A 31 -27.25 2.22 13.34
CA ARG A 31 -27.20 2.92 14.64
C ARG A 31 -28.25 4.02 14.75
N LEU A 32 -28.61 4.65 13.62
CA LEU A 32 -29.64 5.68 13.56
C LEU A 32 -31.05 5.13 13.28
N GLY A 33 -31.21 3.80 13.18
CA GLY A 33 -32.50 3.16 12.91
C GLY A 33 -33.04 3.44 11.51
N LEU A 34 -32.17 3.71 10.53
CA LEU A 34 -32.54 3.96 9.14
C LEU A 34 -32.56 2.65 8.35
N ALA A 35 -33.52 2.54 7.43
CA ALA A 35 -33.57 1.49 6.41
C ALA A 35 -32.98 2.01 5.10
N GLY A 36 -32.58 1.13 4.18
CA GLY A 36 -31.92 1.58 2.96
C GLY A 36 -30.92 0.61 2.37
N TRP A 37 -29.98 1.16 1.61
CA TRP A 37 -28.86 0.39 1.10
C TRP A 37 -27.66 1.27 0.74
N VAL A 38 -26.49 0.63 0.62
CA VAL A 38 -25.27 1.23 0.08
C VAL A 38 -24.65 0.34 -0.98
N ARG A 39 -24.12 0.91 -2.06
CA ARG A 39 -23.36 0.18 -3.09
C ARG A 39 -22.22 1.01 -3.66
N ASN A 40 -21.19 0.32 -4.16
CA ASN A 40 -20.16 0.96 -4.98
C ASN A 40 -20.65 1.05 -6.43
N THR A 41 -20.36 2.16 -7.08
CA THR A 41 -20.54 2.32 -8.53
C THR A 41 -19.23 2.69 -9.22
N SER A 42 -19.21 2.85 -10.54
CA SER A 42 -18.02 3.40 -11.20
C SER A 42 -17.82 4.91 -10.94
N SER A 43 -18.81 5.60 -10.35
CA SER A 43 -18.81 7.05 -10.11
C SER A 43 -18.66 7.48 -8.65
N GLY A 44 -18.71 6.54 -7.71
CA GLY A 44 -18.76 6.86 -6.29
C GLY A 44 -19.28 5.73 -5.42
N VAL A 45 -19.88 6.15 -4.30
CA VAL A 45 -20.75 5.32 -3.47
C VAL A 45 -22.14 5.92 -3.51
N GLU A 46 -23.13 5.09 -3.81
CA GLU A 46 -24.54 5.46 -3.76
C GLU A 46 -25.17 4.90 -2.49
N ILE A 47 -25.99 5.71 -1.84
CA ILE A 47 -26.67 5.40 -0.60
C ILE A 47 -28.13 5.80 -0.75
N LEU A 48 -29.05 4.89 -0.46
CA LEU A 48 -30.44 5.22 -0.19
C LEU A 48 -30.67 5.06 1.30
N VAL A 49 -31.21 6.06 1.98
CA VAL A 49 -31.63 5.96 3.39
C VAL A 49 -33.06 6.45 3.54
N GLU A 50 -33.83 5.74 4.34
CA GLU A 50 -35.24 6.03 4.64
C GLU A 50 -35.47 5.98 6.14
N GLY A 51 -36.25 6.92 6.65
CA GLY A 51 -36.59 6.96 8.07
C GLY A 51 -37.17 8.30 8.54
N PRO A 52 -37.21 8.51 9.86
CA PRO A 52 -37.65 9.77 10.45
C PRO A 52 -36.74 10.94 10.03
N PRO A 53 -37.29 12.16 9.79
CA PRO A 53 -36.50 13.32 9.37
C PRO A 53 -35.28 13.61 10.27
N GLU A 54 -35.44 13.54 11.59
CA GLU A 54 -34.36 13.76 12.56
C GLU A 54 -33.20 12.78 12.40
N ALA A 55 -33.49 11.51 12.08
CA ALA A 55 -32.47 10.49 11.86
C ALA A 55 -31.72 10.71 10.54
N LEU A 56 -32.42 11.18 9.51
CA LEU A 56 -31.83 11.53 8.21
C LEU A 56 -30.94 12.78 8.30
N GLU A 57 -31.33 13.80 9.04
CA GLU A 57 -30.51 14.98 9.32
C GLU A 57 -29.21 14.56 10.02
N ARG A 58 -29.30 13.77 11.08
CA ARG A 58 -28.14 13.22 11.79
C ARG A 58 -27.24 12.38 10.89
N PHE A 59 -27.82 11.56 10.01
CA PHE A 59 -27.04 10.77 9.06
C PHE A 59 -26.20 11.66 8.14
N GLN A 60 -26.79 12.73 7.60
CA GLN A 60 -26.10 13.68 6.73
C GLN A 60 -24.96 14.42 7.45
N GLU A 61 -25.14 14.77 8.73
CA GLU A 61 -24.11 15.42 9.54
C GLU A 61 -22.97 14.46 9.94
N GLU A 62 -23.31 13.23 10.33
CA GLU A 62 -22.34 12.25 10.84
C GLU A 62 -21.55 11.57 9.70
N LEU A 63 -22.14 11.40 8.51
CA LEU A 63 -21.53 10.73 7.35
C LEU A 63 -20.15 11.31 6.97
N PRO A 64 -19.95 12.63 6.78
CA PRO A 64 -18.64 13.18 6.48
C PRO A 64 -17.72 13.28 7.71
N ARG A 65 -18.28 13.47 8.92
CA ARG A 65 -17.50 13.71 10.14
C ARG A 65 -16.85 12.45 10.70
N GLN A 66 -17.49 11.30 10.51
CA GLN A 66 -17.05 10.02 11.05
C GLN A 66 -16.54 9.06 9.96
N ALA A 67 -16.28 9.57 8.75
CA ALA A 67 -15.78 8.78 7.64
C ALA A 67 -14.51 7.99 8.04
N PRO A 68 -14.30 6.78 7.48
CA PRO A 68 -13.12 5.98 7.80
C PRO A 68 -11.81 6.75 7.59
N PRO A 69 -10.73 6.44 8.35
CA PRO A 69 -9.48 7.23 8.30
C PRO A 69 -8.83 7.34 6.92
N LEU A 70 -9.04 6.35 6.05
CA LEU A 70 -8.51 6.34 4.68
C LEU A 70 -9.47 6.97 3.66
N ALA A 71 -10.70 7.26 4.06
CA ALA A 71 -11.68 7.87 3.19
C ALA A 71 -11.40 9.36 3.00
N ARG A 72 -11.46 9.82 1.75
CA ARG A 72 -11.37 11.25 1.42
C ARG A 72 -12.60 11.61 0.61
N ILE A 73 -13.58 12.23 1.26
CA ILE A 73 -14.80 12.69 0.60
C ILE A 73 -14.51 14.03 -0.08
N GLU A 74 -14.75 14.11 -1.37
CA GLU A 74 -14.57 15.34 -2.16
C GLU A 74 -15.88 16.03 -2.51
N GLY A 75 -16.98 15.28 -2.50
CA GLY A 75 -18.31 15.83 -2.69
C GLY A 75 -19.39 14.86 -2.25
N ILE A 76 -20.48 15.42 -1.74
CA ILE A 76 -21.70 14.71 -1.38
C ILE A 76 -22.84 15.43 -2.11
N THR A 77 -23.61 14.69 -2.89
CA THR A 77 -24.88 15.17 -3.48
C THR A 77 -26.01 14.44 -2.79
N ILE A 78 -27.04 15.19 -2.38
CA ILE A 78 -28.17 14.67 -1.61
C ILE A 78 -29.45 15.09 -2.31
N GLU A 79 -30.29 14.11 -2.64
CA GLU A 79 -31.55 14.30 -3.32
C GLU A 79 -32.68 13.70 -2.49
N PRO A 80 -33.75 14.46 -2.20
CA PRO A 80 -34.95 13.90 -1.60
C PRO A 80 -35.56 12.82 -2.49
N ARG A 81 -36.00 11.73 -1.87
CA ARG A 81 -36.69 10.62 -2.53
C ARG A 81 -37.93 10.21 -1.74
N ALA A 82 -38.93 9.72 -2.46
CA ALA A 82 -40.03 9.01 -1.80
C ALA A 82 -39.49 7.73 -1.16
N PRO A 83 -39.92 7.36 0.05
CA PRO A 83 -39.48 6.11 0.67
C PRO A 83 -40.06 4.90 -0.09
N ASP A 84 -39.21 3.94 -0.42
CA ASP A 84 -39.54 2.65 -1.01
C ASP A 84 -40.15 1.68 0.03
N GLY A 85 -40.16 2.05 1.32
CA GLY A 85 -40.74 1.26 2.40
C GLY A 85 -39.81 0.15 2.89
N LEU A 86 -38.51 0.37 2.76
CA LEU A 86 -37.48 -0.59 3.18
C LEU A 86 -37.54 -0.82 4.70
N GLN A 87 -37.27 -2.06 5.13
CA GLN A 87 -37.35 -2.46 6.53
C GLN A 87 -35.99 -2.60 7.20
N GLN A 88 -34.93 -2.72 6.40
CA GLN A 88 -33.57 -2.94 6.86
C GLN A 88 -32.60 -2.15 5.97
N PHE A 89 -31.37 -1.99 6.46
CA PHE A 89 -30.28 -1.42 5.68
C PHE A 89 -29.37 -2.52 5.15
N GLU A 90 -29.02 -2.49 3.86
CA GLU A 90 -28.25 -3.55 3.21
C GLU A 90 -27.02 -3.03 2.46
N ILE A 91 -25.94 -3.82 2.40
CA ILE A 91 -24.85 -3.58 1.46
C ILE A 91 -25.14 -4.36 0.17
N ARG A 92 -25.42 -3.65 -0.91
CA ARG A 92 -25.73 -4.25 -2.21
C ARG A 92 -24.48 -4.50 -3.04
N HIS A 93 -24.60 -5.39 -4.03
CA HIS A 93 -23.57 -5.64 -5.02
C HIS A 93 -23.21 -4.37 -5.79
N SER A 94 -21.93 -4.26 -6.14
CA SER A 94 -21.42 -3.13 -6.91
C SER A 94 -22.02 -3.10 -8.32
N GLN A 95 -22.27 -1.91 -8.84
CA GLN A 95 -22.80 -1.70 -10.19
C GLN A 95 -21.78 -0.96 -11.06
N ALA A 96 -21.38 -1.57 -12.17
CA ALA A 96 -20.54 -0.89 -13.15
C ALA A 96 -21.38 0.11 -13.96
N GLU A 97 -20.87 1.32 -14.10
CA GLU A 97 -21.41 2.35 -15.00
C GLU A 97 -20.38 2.69 -16.08
N SER A 98 -20.85 2.86 -17.32
CA SER A 98 -20.00 3.23 -18.44
C SER A 98 -19.67 4.73 -18.41
N GLY A 99 -18.41 5.07 -18.65
CA GLY A 99 -17.98 6.46 -18.84
C GLY A 99 -17.68 7.25 -17.56
N THR A 100 -17.97 6.72 -16.37
CA THR A 100 -17.62 7.32 -15.08
C THR A 100 -16.34 6.71 -14.51
N TYR A 101 -15.70 7.41 -13.57
CA TYR A 101 -14.46 6.98 -12.92
C TYR A 101 -14.52 7.24 -11.42
N GLN A 102 -13.65 6.54 -10.70
CA GLN A 102 -13.59 6.54 -9.26
C GLN A 102 -12.14 6.74 -8.83
N LEU A 103 -11.91 7.60 -7.83
CA LEU A 103 -10.59 7.72 -7.23
C LEU A 103 -10.25 6.44 -6.47
N VAL A 104 -9.04 5.94 -6.70
CA VAL A 104 -8.54 4.70 -6.10
C VAL A 104 -7.61 5.04 -4.94
N SER A 105 -7.81 4.36 -3.82
CA SER A 105 -6.94 4.49 -2.66
C SER A 105 -5.53 3.94 -2.98
N PRO A 106 -4.45 4.63 -2.56
CA PRO A 106 -3.11 4.07 -2.65
C PRO A 106 -2.96 2.86 -1.72
N ASP A 107 -1.87 2.12 -1.88
CA ASP A 107 -1.51 1.05 -0.95
C ASP A 107 -1.09 1.61 0.41
N ILE A 108 -1.63 1.05 1.49
CA ILE A 108 -1.42 1.55 2.85
C ILE A 108 -0.82 0.48 3.74
N ALA A 109 0.05 0.88 4.66
CA ALA A 109 0.67 0.00 5.63
C ALA A 109 -0.34 -0.68 6.57
N ILE A 110 0.06 -1.80 7.16
CA ILE A 110 -0.70 -2.49 8.22
C ILE A 110 -1.08 -1.50 9.34
N CYS A 111 -2.31 -1.58 9.83
CA CYS A 111 -2.79 -0.77 10.96
C CYS A 111 -2.44 -1.41 12.31
N ASP A 112 -2.39 -0.62 13.38
CA ASP A 112 -1.96 -1.05 14.71
C ASP A 112 -2.75 -2.23 15.28
N ASP A 113 -4.06 -2.30 15.01
CA ASP A 113 -4.87 -3.45 15.44
C ASP A 113 -4.48 -4.73 14.70
N CYS A 114 -4.26 -4.66 13.36
CA CYS A 114 -3.79 -5.84 12.62
C CYS A 114 -2.38 -6.23 13.05
N LEU A 115 -1.54 -5.25 13.42
CA LEU A 115 -0.21 -5.49 13.96
C LEU A 115 -0.29 -6.20 15.32
N ARG A 116 -1.24 -5.83 16.18
CA ARG A 116 -1.53 -6.54 17.44
C ARG A 116 -1.93 -7.99 17.19
N GLU A 117 -2.90 -8.21 16.30
CA GLU A 117 -3.35 -9.55 15.90
C GLU A 117 -2.23 -10.40 15.28
N LEU A 118 -1.31 -9.78 14.51
CA LEU A 118 -0.16 -10.45 13.92
C LEU A 118 0.77 -11.08 14.97
N PHE A 119 0.90 -10.45 16.14
CA PHE A 119 1.80 -10.89 17.21
C PHE A 119 1.07 -11.46 18.42
N ASP A 120 -0.25 -11.62 18.38
CA ASP A 120 -1.03 -12.25 19.45
C ASP A 120 -1.13 -13.78 19.22
N PRO A 121 -0.50 -14.62 20.07
CA PRO A 121 -0.55 -16.09 19.94
C PRO A 121 -1.95 -16.68 20.05
N ALA A 122 -2.91 -15.95 20.60
CA ALA A 122 -4.31 -16.37 20.68
C ALA A 122 -5.11 -16.04 19.40
N ASP A 123 -4.61 -15.15 18.53
CA ASP A 123 -5.29 -14.81 17.28
C ASP A 123 -5.07 -15.91 16.23
N ARG A 124 -6.12 -16.22 15.48
CA ARG A 124 -6.06 -17.21 14.39
C ARG A 124 -5.15 -16.80 13.22
N ARG A 125 -4.79 -15.51 13.14
CA ARG A 125 -3.86 -14.93 12.18
C ARG A 125 -2.50 -14.63 12.81
N TYR A 126 -2.20 -15.20 13.97
CA TYR A 126 -0.87 -15.14 14.56
C TYR A 126 0.19 -15.47 13.51
N ARG A 127 1.13 -14.54 13.34
CA ARG A 127 2.24 -14.59 12.38
C ARG A 127 1.84 -14.79 10.91
N TYR A 128 0.61 -14.44 10.52
CA TYR A 128 0.16 -14.55 9.15
C TYR A 128 0.63 -13.36 8.27
N PRO A 129 1.53 -13.56 7.29
CA PRO A 129 2.23 -12.47 6.58
C PRO A 129 1.35 -11.61 5.64
N PHE A 130 0.07 -11.93 5.51
CA PHE A 130 -0.88 -11.20 4.65
C PHE A 130 -2.11 -10.68 5.40
N ILE A 131 -2.05 -10.61 6.75
CA ILE A 131 -3.11 -10.01 7.55
C ILE A 131 -3.39 -8.57 7.10
N ASN A 132 -4.68 -8.26 6.96
CA ASN A 132 -5.18 -6.92 6.67
C ASN A 132 -6.63 -6.79 7.19
N CYS A 133 -7.16 -5.57 7.11
CA CYS A 133 -8.56 -5.25 7.30
C CYS A 133 -9.00 -4.18 6.30
N THR A 134 -10.22 -3.64 6.44
CA THR A 134 -10.73 -2.56 5.59
C THR A 134 -9.87 -1.28 5.63
N ASN A 135 -9.11 -1.09 6.71
CA ASN A 135 -8.36 0.14 7.00
C ASN A 135 -6.86 0.04 6.68
N CYS A 136 -6.38 -1.07 6.11
CA CYS A 136 -4.96 -1.25 5.80
C CYS A 136 -4.71 -2.27 4.68
N GLY A 137 -3.46 -2.36 4.23
CA GLY A 137 -2.98 -3.36 3.29
C GLY A 137 -3.04 -2.90 1.82
N PRO A 138 -2.79 -3.83 0.88
CA PRO A 138 -2.71 -3.50 -0.54
C PRO A 138 -4.04 -3.02 -1.10
N ARG A 139 -3.97 -2.09 -2.04
CA ARG A 139 -5.08 -1.52 -2.80
C ARG A 139 -4.68 -1.49 -4.27
N PHE A 140 -4.15 -0.38 -4.77
CA PHE A 140 -3.85 -0.20 -6.19
C PHE A 140 -3.02 -1.34 -6.78
N THR A 141 -1.98 -1.79 -6.06
CA THR A 141 -1.10 -2.87 -6.52
C THR A 141 -1.78 -4.22 -6.73
N ILE A 142 -3.01 -4.43 -6.24
CA ILE A 142 -3.78 -5.66 -6.44
C ILE A 142 -5.07 -5.45 -7.22
N ILE A 143 -5.45 -4.21 -7.55
CA ILE A 143 -6.70 -3.90 -8.26
C ILE A 143 -6.50 -4.12 -9.75
N ARG A 144 -7.34 -4.97 -10.34
CA ARG A 144 -7.38 -5.22 -11.79
C ARG A 144 -8.31 -4.24 -12.48
N ASP A 145 -9.47 -3.94 -11.90
CA ASP A 145 -10.44 -2.98 -12.43
C ASP A 145 -11.37 -2.46 -11.31
N ILE A 146 -12.20 -1.48 -11.64
CA ILE A 146 -13.24 -0.91 -10.79
C ILE A 146 -14.65 -1.25 -11.33
N PRO A 147 -15.70 -1.33 -10.47
CA PRO A 147 -15.75 -1.02 -9.03
C PRO A 147 -14.95 -1.98 -8.14
N TYR A 148 -14.45 -1.50 -7.00
CA TYR A 148 -13.58 -2.31 -6.13
C TYR A 148 -14.32 -3.45 -5.42
N ASP A 149 -14.13 -4.68 -5.90
CA ASP A 149 -14.54 -5.93 -5.28
C ASP A 149 -13.53 -7.06 -5.55
N ARG A 150 -13.53 -8.09 -4.70
CA ARG A 150 -12.55 -9.20 -4.71
C ARG A 150 -12.32 -9.85 -6.08
N PRO A 151 -13.33 -10.13 -6.93
CA PRO A 151 -13.12 -10.75 -8.25
C PRO A 151 -12.27 -9.90 -9.20
N LEU A 152 -12.27 -8.58 -9.01
CA LEU A 152 -11.49 -7.62 -9.80
C LEU A 152 -10.15 -7.30 -9.11
N THR A 153 -9.62 -8.23 -8.32
CA THR A 153 -8.30 -8.10 -7.68
C THR A 153 -7.46 -9.36 -7.86
N THR A 154 -6.17 -9.30 -7.51
CA THR A 154 -5.31 -10.49 -7.45
C THR A 154 -5.72 -11.49 -6.36
N MET A 155 -6.66 -11.10 -5.47
CA MET A 155 -7.25 -11.98 -4.46
C MET A 155 -8.36 -12.89 -5.02
N ALA A 156 -8.79 -12.70 -6.26
CA ALA A 156 -9.88 -13.46 -6.90
C ALA A 156 -9.64 -14.98 -6.89
N ARG A 157 -8.39 -15.43 -6.99
CA ARG A 157 -8.02 -16.86 -6.99
C ARG A 157 -8.07 -17.54 -5.61
N PHE A 158 -8.22 -16.76 -4.55
CA PHE A 158 -8.26 -17.26 -3.17
C PHE A 158 -9.70 -17.27 -2.68
N ALA A 159 -10.38 -18.41 -2.74
CA ALA A 159 -11.73 -18.55 -2.17
C ALA A 159 -11.66 -18.41 -0.64
N MET A 160 -12.53 -17.59 -0.03
CA MET A 160 -12.54 -17.42 1.43
C MET A 160 -13.01 -18.71 2.12
N CYS A 161 -12.30 -19.17 3.16
CA CYS A 161 -12.80 -20.26 3.99
C CYS A 161 -14.04 -19.81 4.79
N PRO A 162 -14.84 -20.73 5.36
CA PRO A 162 -16.07 -20.39 6.07
C PRO A 162 -15.88 -19.36 7.20
N ARG A 163 -14.74 -19.39 7.90
CA ARG A 163 -14.43 -18.42 8.96
C ARG A 163 -14.13 -17.02 8.41
N CYS A 164 -13.38 -16.92 7.33
CA CYS A 164 -13.13 -15.63 6.66
C CYS A 164 -14.41 -15.07 6.03
N GLN A 165 -15.27 -15.95 5.49
CA GLN A 165 -16.56 -15.56 4.94
C GLN A 165 -17.48 -15.02 6.06
N ALA A 166 -17.56 -15.72 7.20
CA ALA A 166 -18.34 -15.25 8.35
C ALA A 166 -17.89 -13.86 8.86
N GLU A 167 -16.58 -13.59 8.92
CA GLU A 167 -16.08 -12.25 9.25
C GLU A 167 -16.34 -11.21 8.16
N TYR A 168 -16.35 -11.63 6.89
CA TYR A 168 -16.65 -10.76 5.76
C TYR A 168 -18.12 -10.34 5.75
N ASP A 169 -19.01 -11.23 6.22
CA ASP A 169 -20.46 -11.02 6.26
C ASP A 169 -20.96 -10.44 7.60
N ASP A 170 -20.22 -10.54 8.71
CA ASP A 170 -20.62 -10.01 10.03
C ASP A 170 -20.33 -8.50 10.15
N PRO A 171 -21.36 -7.64 10.23
CA PRO A 171 -21.19 -6.18 10.32
C PRO A 171 -20.46 -5.69 11.56
N ARG A 172 -20.37 -6.51 12.61
CA ARG A 172 -19.67 -6.18 13.85
C ARG A 172 -18.18 -6.49 13.74
N ASN A 173 -17.76 -7.23 12.71
CA ASN A 173 -16.37 -7.57 12.50
C ASN A 173 -15.65 -6.47 11.73
N ARG A 174 -14.43 -6.14 12.14
CA ARG A 174 -13.58 -5.17 11.44
C ARG A 174 -13.16 -5.58 10.01
N ARG A 175 -13.42 -6.84 9.64
CA ARG A 175 -13.20 -7.39 8.30
C ARG A 175 -14.48 -7.49 7.48
N PHE A 176 -15.58 -6.92 7.96
CA PHE A 176 -16.82 -6.78 7.20
C PHE A 176 -16.53 -6.11 5.85
N HIS A 177 -16.87 -6.78 4.75
CA HIS A 177 -16.55 -6.37 3.38
C HIS A 177 -15.06 -6.03 3.08
N ALA A 178 -14.12 -6.55 3.86
CA ALA A 178 -12.69 -6.47 3.53
C ALA A 178 -12.37 -7.36 2.32
N GLN A 179 -12.34 -6.76 1.13
CA GLN A 179 -12.10 -7.49 -0.12
C GLN A 179 -10.83 -8.37 -0.13
N PRO A 180 -9.69 -7.95 0.48
CA PRO A 180 -8.49 -8.79 0.55
C PRO A 180 -8.43 -9.66 1.81
N ASN A 181 -9.55 -9.90 2.50
CA ASN A 181 -9.60 -10.77 3.68
C ASN A 181 -9.09 -12.17 3.36
N ALA A 182 -8.24 -12.70 4.24
CA ALA A 182 -7.65 -14.02 4.15
C ALA A 182 -7.11 -14.47 5.51
N CYS A 183 -6.72 -15.74 5.59
CA CYS A 183 -6.05 -16.36 6.73
C CYS A 183 -5.11 -17.48 6.24
N PRO A 184 -4.33 -18.14 7.13
CA PRO A 184 -3.40 -19.21 6.72
C PRO A 184 -4.01 -20.39 5.96
N GLU A 185 -5.33 -20.64 6.12
CA GLU A 185 -6.06 -21.73 5.47
C GLU A 185 -6.40 -21.43 4.01
N CYS A 186 -6.93 -20.23 3.73
CA CYS A 186 -7.50 -19.88 2.43
C CYS A 186 -6.68 -18.85 1.63
N GLY A 187 -5.71 -18.24 2.30
CA GLY A 187 -4.99 -17.11 1.78
C GLY A 187 -3.68 -17.45 1.09
N PRO A 188 -2.98 -16.42 0.62
CA PRO A 188 -1.61 -16.58 0.15
C PRO A 188 -0.66 -17.08 1.23
N HIS A 189 0.44 -17.71 0.81
CA HIS A 189 1.53 -18.13 1.66
C HIS A 189 2.87 -17.71 1.05
N VAL A 190 3.89 -17.65 1.90
CA VAL A 190 5.28 -17.39 1.51
C VAL A 190 6.01 -18.71 1.25
N THR A 191 7.01 -18.66 0.38
CA THR A 191 7.88 -19.79 0.02
C THR A 191 9.30 -19.27 -0.10
N LEU A 192 10.26 -19.96 0.51
CA LEU A 192 11.69 -19.70 0.34
C LEU A 192 12.22 -20.62 -0.75
N THR A 193 12.91 -20.04 -1.73
CA THR A 193 13.49 -20.78 -2.85
C THR A 193 14.97 -20.44 -3.04
N ALA A 194 15.73 -21.38 -3.60
CA ALA A 194 17.04 -21.13 -4.15
C ALA A 194 16.92 -20.41 -5.52
N PRO A 195 18.02 -19.85 -6.07
CA PRO A 195 17.97 -19.11 -7.34
C PRO A 195 17.51 -19.91 -8.56
N ASP A 196 17.62 -21.24 -8.51
CA ASP A 196 17.13 -22.17 -9.54
C ASP A 196 15.63 -22.51 -9.38
N GLY A 197 14.96 -21.94 -8.37
CA GLY A 197 13.56 -22.18 -8.08
C GLY A 197 13.28 -23.37 -7.16
N LEU A 198 14.32 -24.07 -6.67
CA LEU A 198 14.13 -25.16 -5.71
C LEU A 198 13.52 -24.63 -4.41
N VAL A 199 12.37 -25.18 -4.01
CA VAL A 199 11.70 -24.83 -2.75
C VAL A 199 12.48 -25.41 -1.57
N LEU A 200 12.91 -24.53 -0.66
CA LEU A 200 13.65 -24.87 0.55
C LEU A 200 12.77 -24.91 1.79
N ALA A 201 11.77 -24.04 1.84
CA ALA A 201 10.84 -23.92 2.96
C ALA A 201 9.56 -23.20 2.55
N GLU A 202 8.51 -23.37 3.35
CA GLU A 202 7.22 -22.71 3.17
C GLU A 202 6.72 -22.08 4.47
N ARG A 203 5.81 -21.11 4.35
CA ARG A 203 5.09 -20.49 5.47
C ARG A 203 6.07 -19.92 6.52
N GLU A 204 5.83 -20.15 7.80
CA GLU A 204 6.66 -19.58 8.88
C GLU A 204 8.13 -20.02 8.79
N ASP A 205 8.39 -21.27 8.40
CA ASP A 205 9.76 -21.76 8.27
C ASP A 205 10.52 -21.05 7.13
N ALA A 206 9.83 -20.64 6.06
CA ALA A 206 10.42 -19.80 5.02
C ALA A 206 10.91 -18.45 5.56
N ILE A 207 10.15 -17.81 6.45
CA ILE A 207 10.53 -16.55 7.09
C ILE A 207 11.71 -16.78 8.04
N ALA A 208 11.65 -17.83 8.87
CA ALA A 208 12.71 -18.18 9.80
C ALA A 208 14.04 -18.52 9.08
N GLN A 209 13.99 -19.25 7.97
CA GLN A 209 15.16 -19.56 7.16
C GLN A 209 15.71 -18.32 6.44
N ALA A 210 14.84 -17.44 5.91
CA ALA A 210 15.28 -16.16 5.34
C ALA A 210 16.03 -15.30 6.37
N ARG A 211 15.52 -15.23 7.61
CA ARG A 211 16.19 -14.52 8.72
C ARG A 211 17.56 -15.10 9.03
N ARG A 212 17.68 -16.44 9.11
CA ARG A 212 18.95 -17.13 9.31
C ARG A 212 19.95 -16.85 8.18
N ALA A 213 19.49 -16.81 6.93
CA ALA A 213 20.33 -16.50 5.79
C ALA A 213 20.87 -15.06 5.86
N ILE A 214 20.03 -14.08 6.21
CA ILE A 214 20.46 -12.68 6.39
C ILE A 214 21.50 -12.57 7.50
N MET A 215 21.28 -13.23 8.65
CA MET A 215 22.27 -13.29 9.73
C MET A 215 23.61 -13.92 9.29
N ALA A 216 23.57 -14.86 8.34
CA ALA A 216 24.74 -15.46 7.74
C ALA A 216 25.38 -14.62 6.61
N GLY A 217 25.01 -13.34 6.50
CA GLY A 217 25.56 -12.41 5.51
C GLY A 217 25.03 -12.59 4.08
N LYS A 218 23.97 -13.38 3.89
CA LYS A 218 23.37 -13.63 2.57
C LYS A 218 22.44 -12.50 2.14
N ILE A 219 22.26 -12.37 0.83
CA ILE A 219 21.30 -11.47 0.18
C ILE A 219 20.03 -12.26 -0.12
N VAL A 220 18.89 -11.78 0.39
CA VAL A 220 17.58 -12.39 0.16
C VAL A 220 16.72 -11.46 -0.67
N ALA A 221 16.21 -11.93 -1.82
CA ALA A 221 15.17 -11.23 -2.56
C ALA A 221 13.80 -11.48 -1.89
N VAL A 222 13.14 -10.43 -1.44
CA VAL A 222 11.85 -10.48 -0.73
C VAL A 222 10.77 -9.94 -1.63
N LYS A 223 9.72 -10.73 -1.90
CA LYS A 223 8.55 -10.24 -2.62
C LYS A 223 7.73 -9.33 -1.71
N GLY A 224 7.75 -8.03 -2.02
CA GLY A 224 7.02 -6.99 -1.30
C GLY A 224 5.62 -6.75 -1.85
N LEU A 225 5.10 -5.55 -1.60
CA LEU A 225 3.75 -5.17 -1.99
C LEU A 225 3.67 -4.71 -3.47
N GLY A 226 4.61 -3.87 -3.90
CA GLY A 226 4.67 -3.31 -5.25
C GLY A 226 5.76 -3.91 -6.16
N GLY A 227 6.58 -4.82 -5.64
CA GLY A 227 7.66 -5.48 -6.36
C GLY A 227 8.63 -6.17 -5.39
N PHE A 228 9.71 -6.72 -5.93
CA PHE A 228 10.76 -7.36 -5.16
C PHE A 228 11.72 -6.35 -4.53
N GLN A 229 12.22 -6.64 -3.33
CA GLN A 229 13.29 -5.91 -2.67
C GLN A 229 14.48 -6.86 -2.42
N LEU A 230 15.72 -6.35 -2.49
CA LEU A 230 16.91 -7.07 -2.08
C LEU A 230 17.26 -6.68 -0.64
N ALA A 231 17.33 -7.70 0.22
CA ALA A 231 17.55 -7.58 1.65
C ALA A 231 18.89 -8.17 2.09
N CYS A 232 19.66 -7.41 2.86
CA CYS A 232 20.84 -7.89 3.57
C CYS A 232 21.06 -7.08 4.85
N ASP A 233 21.93 -7.54 5.74
CA ASP A 233 22.31 -6.80 6.95
C ASP A 233 22.97 -5.45 6.59
N ALA A 234 22.39 -4.33 7.07
CA ALA A 234 22.91 -2.99 6.82
C ALA A 234 24.11 -2.60 7.70
N THR A 235 24.46 -3.43 8.69
CA THR A 235 25.61 -3.25 9.58
C THR A 235 26.82 -4.06 9.15
N SER A 236 26.65 -4.99 8.21
CA SER A 236 27.73 -5.82 7.65
C SER A 236 28.28 -5.23 6.34
N GLU A 237 29.51 -4.72 6.37
CA GLU A 237 30.18 -4.20 5.17
C GLU A 237 30.40 -5.29 4.11
N GLU A 238 30.67 -6.53 4.52
CA GLU A 238 30.83 -7.66 3.59
C GLU A 238 29.54 -7.91 2.80
N ALA A 239 28.39 -7.95 3.47
CA ALA A 239 27.10 -8.16 2.83
C ALA A 239 26.73 -7.00 1.89
N VAL A 240 26.94 -5.76 2.35
CA VAL A 240 26.65 -4.55 1.56
C VAL A 240 27.57 -4.43 0.34
N SER A 241 28.86 -4.65 0.50
CA SER A 241 29.82 -4.66 -0.62
C SER A 241 29.50 -5.77 -1.63
N THR A 242 29.13 -6.97 -1.17
CA THR A 242 28.67 -8.06 -2.04
C THR A 242 27.44 -7.67 -2.83
N LEU A 243 26.45 -7.05 -2.18
CA LEU A 243 25.24 -6.57 -2.85
C LEU A 243 25.57 -5.50 -3.91
N ARG A 244 26.44 -4.54 -3.59
CA ARG A 244 26.87 -3.51 -4.57
C ARG A 244 27.55 -4.12 -5.79
N ALA A 245 28.46 -5.06 -5.57
CA ALA A 245 29.20 -5.73 -6.63
C ALA A 245 28.24 -6.50 -7.56
N ARG A 246 27.34 -7.32 -6.99
CA ARG A 246 26.39 -8.12 -7.77
C ARG A 246 25.34 -7.26 -8.49
N LYS A 247 24.88 -6.17 -7.85
CA LYS A 247 23.88 -5.24 -8.43
C LYS A 247 24.49 -4.23 -9.41
N VAL A 248 25.82 -4.15 -9.50
CA VAL A 248 26.55 -3.14 -10.30
C VAL A 248 26.13 -1.72 -9.92
N ARG A 249 26.09 -1.43 -8.61
CA ARG A 249 25.64 -0.14 -8.06
C ARG A 249 26.68 0.44 -7.09
N PRO A 250 27.72 1.15 -7.59
CA PRO A 250 28.87 1.50 -6.77
C PRO A 250 28.59 2.60 -5.73
N HIS A 251 27.83 3.65 -6.08
CA HIS A 251 27.73 4.85 -5.22
C HIS A 251 26.31 5.20 -4.77
N LYS A 252 25.27 4.85 -5.55
CA LYS A 252 23.90 5.26 -5.24
C LYS A 252 23.49 4.68 -3.87
N PRO A 253 23.05 5.51 -2.90
CA PRO A 253 22.71 5.05 -1.54
C PRO A 253 21.66 3.95 -1.55
N PHE A 254 21.75 3.07 -0.56
CA PHE A 254 20.71 2.09 -0.26
C PHE A 254 19.76 2.66 0.78
N ALA A 255 18.46 2.38 0.58
CA ALA A 255 17.49 2.56 1.64
C ALA A 255 17.63 1.40 2.63
N ILE A 256 17.39 1.69 3.90
CA ILE A 256 17.35 0.69 4.96
C ILE A 256 15.98 0.68 5.63
N MET A 257 15.60 -0.48 6.15
CA MET A 257 14.43 -0.66 6.98
C MET A 257 14.85 -0.99 8.41
N VAL A 258 14.16 -0.39 9.37
CA VAL A 258 14.39 -0.57 10.82
C VAL A 258 13.05 -0.89 11.50
N PRO A 259 13.01 -1.71 12.57
CA PRO A 259 11.76 -2.26 13.11
C PRO A 259 10.79 -1.19 13.64
N ASP A 260 11.30 -0.08 14.17
CA ASP A 260 10.51 0.94 14.83
C ASP A 260 11.18 2.33 14.78
N LEU A 261 10.42 3.35 15.23
CA LEU A 261 10.89 4.74 15.27
C LEU A 261 12.08 4.92 16.24
N GLN A 262 12.12 4.15 17.33
CA GLN A 262 13.21 4.21 18.30
C GLN A 262 14.53 3.81 17.64
N THR A 263 14.52 2.77 16.83
CA THR A 263 15.67 2.30 16.07
C THR A 263 16.04 3.29 14.96
N ALA A 264 15.06 3.90 14.30
CA ALA A 264 15.32 4.99 13.34
C ALA A 264 16.10 6.17 13.95
N ARG A 265 15.75 6.57 15.18
CA ARG A 265 16.44 7.64 15.93
C ARG A 265 17.88 7.29 16.31
N ARG A 266 18.19 5.99 16.42
CA ARG A 266 19.56 5.52 16.67
C ARG A 266 20.41 5.44 15.39
N VAL A 267 19.77 5.42 14.22
CA VAL A 267 20.44 5.41 12.91
C VAL A 267 20.72 6.82 12.40
N GLY A 268 19.76 7.73 12.53
CA GLY A 268 19.88 9.10 12.06
C GLY A 268 19.09 10.09 12.91
N VAL A 269 19.27 11.38 12.60
CA VAL A 269 18.54 12.47 13.26
C VAL A 269 17.11 12.49 12.75
N VAL A 270 16.14 12.39 13.67
CA VAL A 270 14.70 12.37 13.35
C VAL A 270 14.02 13.53 14.08
N GLY A 271 13.56 14.52 13.33
CA GLY A 271 12.71 15.59 13.83
C GLY A 271 11.22 15.21 13.82
N PRO A 272 10.33 16.15 14.20
CA PRO A 272 8.89 15.90 14.24
C PRO A 272 8.29 15.51 12.88
N GLU A 273 8.72 16.17 11.80
CA GLU A 273 8.19 15.89 10.45
C GLU A 273 8.71 14.57 9.90
N GLU A 274 9.98 14.21 10.13
CA GLU A 274 10.52 12.90 9.76
C GLU A 274 9.83 11.78 10.52
N ALA A 275 9.58 11.95 11.82
CA ALA A 275 8.82 10.99 12.62
C ALA A 275 7.39 10.81 12.06
N ARG A 276 6.71 11.92 11.74
CA ARG A 276 5.36 11.91 11.15
C ARG A 276 5.34 11.18 9.81
N LEU A 277 6.33 11.40 8.94
CA LEU A 277 6.45 10.68 7.66
C LEU A 277 6.73 9.20 7.87
N LEU A 278 7.71 8.83 8.72
CA LEU A 278 8.06 7.43 8.99
C LEU A 278 6.89 6.63 9.56
N GLN A 279 6.05 7.27 10.39
CA GLN A 279 4.87 6.66 11.01
C GLN A 279 3.60 6.78 10.17
N SER A 280 3.65 7.50 9.03
CA SER A 280 2.46 7.70 8.22
C SER A 280 1.96 6.39 7.62
N PRO A 281 0.66 6.28 7.29
CA PRO A 281 0.11 5.10 6.62
C PRO A 281 0.82 4.75 5.30
N GLU A 282 1.39 5.76 4.62
CA GLU A 282 2.15 5.62 3.38
C GLU A 282 3.53 4.98 3.58
N ARG A 283 4.13 5.06 4.77
CA ARG A 283 5.46 4.52 5.12
C ARG A 283 6.53 4.75 4.03
N PRO A 284 6.81 6.00 3.62
CA PRO A 284 7.88 6.29 2.66
C PRO A 284 9.26 5.98 3.25
N ILE A 285 10.26 5.92 2.38
CA ILE A 285 11.66 6.13 2.76
C ILE A 285 11.83 7.62 3.07
N VAL A 286 12.38 7.93 4.24
CA VAL A 286 12.69 9.30 4.67
C VAL A 286 14.19 9.47 4.73
N LEU A 287 14.70 10.52 4.07
CA LEU A 287 16.12 10.87 4.11
C LEU A 287 16.43 11.55 5.44
N LEU A 288 17.14 10.85 6.31
CA LEU A 288 17.60 11.34 7.60
C LEU A 288 19.04 11.81 7.51
N ARG A 289 19.40 12.86 8.24
CA ARG A 289 20.80 13.20 8.44
C ARG A 289 21.48 12.13 9.29
N ALA A 290 22.63 11.65 8.86
CA ALA A 290 23.40 10.69 9.63
C ALA A 290 23.90 11.31 10.95
N HIS A 291 24.05 10.48 11.99
CA HIS A 291 24.67 10.90 13.23
C HIS A 291 26.15 11.24 13.01
N GLY A 292 26.61 12.32 13.64
CA GLY A 292 28.03 12.65 13.71
C GLY A 292 28.76 11.80 14.76
N PRO A 293 30.11 11.80 14.78
CA PRO A 293 30.92 10.97 15.68
C PRO A 293 30.61 11.18 17.17
N ASP A 294 30.23 12.39 17.58
CA ASP A 294 29.93 12.74 18.97
C ASP A 294 28.41 12.71 19.29
N SER A 295 27.59 12.13 18.41
CA SER A 295 26.14 12.11 18.61
C SER A 295 25.74 11.07 19.65
N SER A 296 24.91 11.47 20.61
CA SER A 296 24.33 10.59 21.63
C SER A 296 22.81 10.72 21.62
N PRO A 297 22.09 9.94 20.79
CA PRO A 297 20.64 10.02 20.71
C PRO A 297 20.00 9.52 22.03
N ALA A 298 18.90 10.16 22.44
CA ALA A 298 18.22 9.84 23.69
C ALA A 298 17.69 8.39 23.74
N ASP A 299 17.41 7.81 22.58
CA ASP A 299 16.81 6.48 22.42
C ASP A 299 17.82 5.31 22.50
N GLY A 300 19.10 5.59 22.73
CA GLY A 300 20.15 4.60 22.96
C GLY A 300 21.41 4.83 22.13
N ALA A 301 22.35 3.88 22.17
CA ALA A 301 23.60 3.98 21.40
C ALA A 301 23.33 4.04 19.88
N VAL A 302 24.11 4.86 19.18
CA VAL A 302 24.11 4.98 17.72
C VAL A 302 24.34 3.61 17.09
N ILE A 303 23.54 3.28 16.07
CA ILE A 303 23.74 2.08 15.27
C ILE A 303 24.70 2.43 14.13
N GLY A 304 25.89 1.83 14.17
CA GLY A 304 26.87 1.94 13.08
C GLY A 304 26.40 1.17 11.85
N LEU A 305 26.10 1.89 10.78
CA LEU A 305 25.84 1.29 9.47
C LEU A 305 27.16 1.00 8.76
N ALA A 306 27.14 -0.02 7.90
CA ALA A 306 28.24 -0.28 6.98
C ALA A 306 28.48 0.96 6.10
N PRO A 307 29.74 1.43 5.94
CA PRO A 307 30.07 2.58 5.08
C PRO A 307 29.50 2.48 3.66
N GLY A 308 29.41 1.25 3.14
CA GLY A 308 28.80 0.96 1.86
C GLY A 308 27.30 1.26 1.78
N VAL A 309 26.55 1.51 2.86
CA VAL A 309 25.11 1.79 2.76
C VAL A 309 24.86 3.11 2.02
N ALA A 310 25.58 4.17 2.39
CA ALA A 310 25.38 5.52 1.87
C ALA A 310 26.75 6.24 1.73
N PRO A 311 27.59 5.82 0.77
CA PRO A 311 28.97 6.29 0.67
C PRO A 311 29.03 7.76 0.25
N GLY A 312 29.77 8.57 1.00
CA GLY A 312 29.99 9.99 0.68
C GLY A 312 28.75 10.87 0.85
N THR A 313 27.69 10.38 1.50
CA THR A 313 26.47 11.15 1.75
C THR A 313 26.31 11.41 3.24
N GLY A 314 25.99 12.65 3.62
CA GLY A 314 25.64 13.01 5.01
C GLY A 314 24.22 12.58 5.42
N THR A 315 23.55 11.77 4.60
CA THR A 315 22.17 11.32 4.80
C THR A 315 22.02 9.83 4.55
N VAL A 316 21.00 9.23 5.17
CA VAL A 316 20.61 7.83 5.02
C VAL A 316 19.10 7.74 4.78
N GLY A 317 18.69 6.96 3.79
CA GLY A 317 17.27 6.70 3.56
C GLY A 317 16.76 5.61 4.50
N VAL A 318 15.85 5.97 5.41
CA VAL A 318 15.27 5.06 6.40
C VAL A 318 13.78 4.87 6.16
N MET A 319 13.28 3.65 6.27
CA MET A 319 11.85 3.35 6.26
C MET A 319 11.47 2.41 7.41
N LEU A 320 10.19 2.41 7.78
CA LEU A 320 9.62 1.47 8.74
C LEU A 320 8.88 0.32 8.02
N PRO A 321 8.74 -0.86 8.65
CA PRO A 321 7.93 -1.96 8.14
C PRO A 321 6.53 -1.50 7.77
N TYR A 322 6.10 -1.89 6.57
CA TYR A 322 4.79 -1.50 6.04
C TYR A 322 3.90 -2.68 5.65
N THR A 323 4.44 -3.91 5.61
CA THR A 323 3.66 -5.13 5.41
C THR A 323 3.83 -6.06 6.61
N PRO A 324 2.88 -6.98 6.87
CA PRO A 324 3.05 -7.96 7.93
C PRO A 324 4.32 -8.82 7.73
N LEU A 325 4.66 -9.16 6.47
CA LEU A 325 5.89 -9.87 6.14
C LEU A 325 7.15 -9.09 6.58
N HIS A 326 7.17 -7.77 6.41
CA HIS A 326 8.29 -6.93 6.88
C HIS A 326 8.41 -6.96 8.41
N TYR A 327 7.29 -6.90 9.14
CA TYR A 327 7.30 -6.99 10.59
C TYR A 327 7.82 -8.34 11.09
N LEU A 328 7.44 -9.45 10.46
CA LEU A 328 7.96 -10.78 10.80
C LEU A 328 9.45 -10.92 10.42
N LEU A 329 9.87 -10.34 9.28
CA LEU A 329 11.25 -10.39 8.83
C LEU A 329 12.19 -9.56 9.72
N LEU A 330 11.76 -8.38 10.19
CA LEU A 330 12.52 -7.48 11.06
C LEU A 330 12.24 -7.64 12.56
N GLU A 331 11.49 -8.68 12.96
CA GLU A 331 11.21 -8.96 14.37
C GLU A 331 12.52 -8.98 15.19
N PRO A 332 12.68 -8.12 16.21
CA PRO A 332 13.90 -8.08 16.99
C PRO A 332 14.18 -9.43 17.66
N ALA A 333 15.41 -9.93 17.50
CA ALA A 333 15.86 -11.15 18.15
C ALA A 333 17.35 -11.05 18.49
N PRO A 334 17.85 -11.76 19.51
CA PRO A 334 19.27 -11.79 19.84
C PRO A 334 20.12 -12.15 18.62
N GLY A 335 21.09 -11.29 18.29
CA GLY A 335 22.00 -11.47 17.15
C GLY A 335 21.40 -11.18 15.78
N PHE A 336 20.10 -10.85 15.67
CA PHE A 336 19.52 -10.41 14.41
C PHE A 336 19.86 -8.92 14.16
N PRO A 337 20.24 -8.52 12.94
CA PRO A 337 20.66 -7.16 12.67
C PRO A 337 19.53 -6.14 12.91
N PRO A 338 19.85 -4.96 13.49
CA PRO A 338 18.85 -3.95 13.82
C PRO A 338 18.37 -3.13 12.61
N ALA A 339 19.05 -3.26 11.47
CA ALA A 339 18.73 -2.58 10.23
C ALA A 339 19.04 -3.49 9.04
N LEU A 340 18.12 -3.54 8.07
CA LEU A 340 18.31 -4.26 6.81
C LEU A 340 18.37 -3.27 5.66
N VAL A 341 19.30 -3.46 4.72
CA VAL A 341 19.17 -2.82 3.40
C VAL A 341 17.89 -3.35 2.78
N MET A 342 17.05 -2.47 2.23
CA MET A 342 15.85 -2.83 1.47
C MET A 342 15.83 -2.00 0.19
N THR A 343 16.52 -2.46 -0.85
CA THR A 343 16.60 -1.77 -2.14
C THR A 343 15.74 -2.47 -3.19
N SER A 344 15.36 -1.79 -4.28
CA SER A 344 14.60 -2.38 -5.38
C SER A 344 15.25 -3.66 -5.91
N GLY A 345 14.44 -4.69 -6.20
CA GLY A 345 14.86 -5.95 -6.80
C GLY A 345 14.93 -5.82 -8.31
N ASN A 346 16.00 -5.20 -8.80
CA ASN A 346 16.30 -5.00 -10.22
C ASN A 346 17.82 -4.99 -10.43
N LEU A 347 18.24 -5.27 -11.67
CA LEU A 347 19.54 -4.81 -12.14
C LEU A 347 19.49 -3.28 -12.26
N SER A 348 20.64 -2.59 -12.14
CA SER A 348 20.68 -1.13 -12.18
C SER A 348 19.87 -0.56 -13.36
N GLU A 349 19.07 0.48 -13.11
CA GLU A 349 18.26 1.22 -14.10
C GLU A 349 17.09 0.46 -14.78
N GLU A 350 16.85 -0.80 -14.43
CA GLU A 350 15.65 -1.52 -14.87
C GLU A 350 14.47 -1.33 -13.90
N PRO A 351 13.21 -1.52 -14.34
CA PRO A 351 12.06 -1.53 -13.44
C PRO A 351 12.15 -2.66 -12.41
N ILE A 352 11.58 -2.43 -11.23
CA ILE A 352 11.49 -3.44 -10.17
C ILE A 352 10.81 -4.72 -10.68
N ALA A 353 11.41 -5.89 -10.41
CA ALA A 353 10.77 -7.17 -10.71
C ALA A 353 9.47 -7.31 -9.91
N MET A 354 8.46 -7.95 -10.50
CA MET A 354 7.13 -8.06 -9.92
C MET A 354 6.63 -9.51 -9.85
N GLU A 355 6.94 -10.30 -10.89
CA GLU A 355 6.56 -11.71 -10.96
C GLU A 355 7.63 -12.62 -10.37
N ASN A 356 7.22 -13.80 -9.89
CA ASN A 356 8.15 -14.75 -9.27
C ASN A 356 9.20 -15.23 -10.26
N ASP A 357 8.77 -15.66 -11.44
CA ASP A 357 9.65 -16.20 -12.48
C ASP A 357 10.58 -15.11 -13.03
N GLU A 358 10.05 -13.89 -13.17
CA GLU A 358 10.83 -12.70 -13.52
C GLU A 358 11.95 -12.44 -12.49
N ALA A 359 11.63 -12.50 -11.20
CA ALA A 359 12.61 -12.28 -10.14
C ALA A 359 13.69 -13.36 -10.11
N LEU A 360 13.32 -14.64 -10.23
CA LEU A 360 14.29 -15.75 -10.29
C LEU A 360 15.24 -15.57 -11.49
N ALA A 361 14.70 -15.26 -12.67
CA ALA A 361 15.48 -15.07 -13.89
C ALA A 361 16.44 -13.86 -13.80
N ARG A 362 15.95 -12.70 -13.34
CA ARG A 362 16.70 -11.43 -13.36
C ARG A 362 17.62 -11.27 -12.14
N LEU A 363 17.20 -11.76 -10.97
CA LEU A 363 17.91 -11.53 -9.71
C LEU A 363 18.72 -12.76 -9.24
N GLY A 364 18.66 -13.89 -9.95
CA GLY A 364 19.32 -15.13 -9.54
C GLY A 364 20.85 -15.05 -9.45
N ARG A 365 21.46 -14.06 -10.10
CA ARG A 365 22.89 -13.74 -9.96
C ARG A 365 23.21 -12.76 -8.82
N ILE A 366 22.18 -12.17 -8.22
CA ILE A 366 22.30 -11.15 -7.16
C ILE A 366 21.94 -11.73 -5.81
N ALA A 367 20.73 -12.28 -5.68
CA ALA A 367 20.23 -12.84 -4.44
C ALA A 367 20.70 -14.30 -4.26
N ASP A 368 21.08 -14.65 -3.05
CA ASP A 368 21.39 -16.03 -2.68
C ASP A 368 20.12 -16.85 -2.47
N LEU A 369 19.03 -16.21 -2.04
CA LEU A 369 17.72 -16.84 -1.77
C LEU A 369 16.57 -15.91 -2.12
N PHE A 370 15.38 -16.48 -2.28
CA PHE A 370 14.16 -15.78 -2.68
C PHE A 370 13.01 -16.11 -1.75
N LEU A 371 12.55 -15.13 -0.98
CA LEU A 371 11.33 -15.19 -0.18
C LEU A 371 10.16 -14.70 -1.04
N LEU A 372 9.53 -15.65 -1.73
CA LEU A 372 8.43 -15.46 -2.66
C LEU A 372 7.07 -15.51 -1.94
N HIS A 373 6.02 -15.13 -2.66
CA HIS A 373 4.66 -15.50 -2.29
C HIS A 373 3.73 -15.66 -3.49
N ASN A 374 2.65 -16.41 -3.27
CA ASN A 374 1.65 -16.68 -4.30
C ASN A 374 0.54 -15.62 -4.37
N ARG A 375 0.62 -14.44 -3.74
CA ARG A 375 -0.23 -13.30 -4.14
C ARG A 375 0.39 -12.59 -5.34
N GLY A 376 -0.38 -12.43 -6.42
CA GLY A 376 0.08 -11.65 -7.59
C GLY A 376 0.16 -10.15 -7.24
N ILE A 377 1.09 -9.46 -7.87
CA ILE A 377 1.17 -7.99 -7.87
C ILE A 377 0.73 -7.59 -9.28
N TYR A 378 -0.25 -6.69 -9.39
CA TYR A 378 -0.82 -6.29 -10.67
C TYR A 378 -0.19 -5.00 -11.21
N ALA A 379 0.10 -4.05 -10.32
CA ALA A 379 0.76 -2.79 -10.67
C ALA A 379 2.09 -2.66 -9.92
N ARG A 380 3.16 -2.31 -10.64
CA ARG A 380 4.51 -2.16 -10.10
C ARG A 380 4.68 -0.82 -9.44
N TYR A 381 5.13 -0.82 -8.19
CA TYR A 381 5.28 0.38 -7.39
C TYR A 381 6.60 0.33 -6.63
N ASP A 382 7.50 1.24 -6.97
CA ASP A 382 8.65 1.59 -6.14
C ASP A 382 8.21 2.17 -4.79
N ASP A 383 9.10 2.11 -3.81
CA ASP A 383 8.94 2.85 -2.56
C ASP A 383 9.09 4.36 -2.80
N SER A 384 8.19 5.15 -2.23
CA SER A 384 8.30 6.62 -2.22
C SER A 384 9.47 7.08 -1.36
N VAL A 385 10.09 8.20 -1.74
CA VAL A 385 11.22 8.81 -1.03
C VAL A 385 10.90 10.26 -0.72
N TRP A 386 11.08 10.66 0.54
CA TRP A 386 10.78 11.99 1.05
C TRP A 386 11.94 12.53 1.88
N PHE A 387 12.02 13.84 2.01
CA PHE A 387 12.84 14.52 3.00
C PHE A 387 12.05 15.67 3.62
N ALA A 388 12.43 16.10 4.82
CA ALA A 388 11.73 17.13 5.57
C ALA A 388 12.66 18.31 5.92
N PRO A 389 12.93 19.22 4.96
CA PRO A 389 13.63 20.47 5.26
C PRO A 389 12.75 21.38 6.11
N GLU A 390 13.32 22.48 6.62
CA GLU A 390 12.59 23.50 7.39
C GLU A 390 11.41 24.12 6.64
N THR A 391 11.44 24.10 5.30
CA THR A 391 10.35 24.56 4.44
C THR A 391 9.16 23.59 4.37
N GLY A 392 9.28 22.42 5.01
CA GLY A 392 8.26 21.38 5.08
C GLY A 392 8.57 20.17 4.19
N PRO A 393 7.87 19.03 4.40
CA PRO A 393 8.10 17.77 3.68
C PRO A 393 8.01 17.88 2.16
N GLN A 394 8.98 17.31 1.46
CA GLN A 394 9.04 17.29 -0.01
C GLN A 394 9.31 15.87 -0.54
N PRO A 395 8.59 15.43 -1.60
CA PRO A 395 8.87 14.16 -2.25
C PRO A 395 10.11 14.30 -3.15
N VAL A 396 11.05 13.37 -3.00
CA VAL A 396 12.09 13.11 -4.02
C VAL A 396 11.55 12.11 -5.06
N ARG A 397 10.71 11.17 -4.60
CA ARG A 397 10.07 10.16 -5.43
C ARG A 397 8.65 9.91 -4.93
N ARG A 398 7.66 10.14 -5.79
CA ARG A 398 6.24 9.83 -5.54
C ARG A 398 5.88 8.49 -6.19
N ALA A 399 5.61 7.47 -5.38
CA ALA A 399 5.21 6.13 -5.82
C ALA A 399 4.28 5.47 -4.79
N ARG A 400 4.67 4.35 -4.15
CA ARG A 400 3.86 3.64 -3.14
C ARG A 400 3.38 4.54 -2.02
N GLY A 401 2.12 4.39 -1.63
CA GLY A 401 1.46 5.17 -0.58
C GLY A 401 0.85 6.49 -1.08
N TYR A 402 1.29 7.02 -2.23
CA TYR A 402 0.82 8.30 -2.74
C TYR A 402 0.14 8.17 -4.10
N ALA A 403 0.77 7.54 -5.07
CA ALA A 403 0.11 7.20 -6.32
C ALA A 403 -0.92 6.07 -6.07
N PRO A 404 -2.07 6.06 -6.76
CA PRO A 404 -2.44 6.92 -7.88
C PRO A 404 -3.24 8.18 -7.48
N PHE A 405 -3.30 8.55 -6.19
CA PHE A 405 -4.16 9.63 -5.72
C PHE A 405 -3.83 10.95 -6.46
N PRO A 406 -4.78 11.57 -7.16
CA PRO A 406 -4.49 12.67 -8.07
C PRO A 406 -4.13 13.97 -7.36
N VAL A 407 -3.50 14.87 -8.09
CA VAL A 407 -3.42 16.28 -7.72
C VAL A 407 -4.69 16.98 -8.22
N ARG A 408 -5.37 17.73 -7.35
CA ARG A 408 -6.53 18.53 -7.74
C ARG A 408 -6.08 19.82 -8.43
N LEU A 409 -6.63 20.08 -9.61
CA LEU A 409 -6.38 21.27 -10.39
C LEU A 409 -7.39 22.37 -10.01
N PRO A 410 -6.99 23.66 -10.06
CA PRO A 410 -7.89 24.78 -9.79
C PRO A 410 -8.86 25.07 -10.94
N PHE A 411 -8.83 24.28 -12.01
CA PHE A 411 -9.67 24.41 -13.19
C PHE A 411 -10.02 23.04 -13.75
N ARG A 412 -11.03 22.99 -14.63
CA ARG A 412 -11.34 21.82 -15.43
C ARG A 412 -10.62 21.91 -16.78
N GLY A 413 -9.95 20.82 -17.17
CA GLY A 413 -9.15 20.77 -18.40
C GLY A 413 -9.57 19.65 -19.36
N PRO A 414 -9.03 19.66 -20.59
CA PRO A 414 -9.15 18.52 -21.50
C PRO A 414 -8.44 17.28 -20.93
N GLN A 415 -8.72 16.12 -21.53
CA GLN A 415 -7.96 14.90 -21.25
C GLN A 415 -6.62 14.95 -22.02
N VAL A 416 -5.52 15.02 -21.29
CA VAL A 416 -4.16 15.19 -21.80
C VAL A 416 -3.27 14.10 -21.22
N LEU A 417 -2.35 13.57 -22.02
CA LEU A 417 -1.23 12.76 -21.57
C LEU A 417 0.04 13.60 -21.60
N ALA A 418 0.49 14.09 -20.45
CA ALA A 418 1.83 14.68 -20.35
C ALA A 418 2.85 13.56 -20.11
N CYS A 419 3.70 13.29 -21.09
CA CYS A 419 4.65 12.17 -21.04
C CYS A 419 5.75 12.31 -19.98
N GLY A 420 6.03 13.53 -19.52
CA GLY A 420 7.09 13.81 -18.58
C GLY A 420 8.50 13.77 -19.19
N PRO A 421 9.55 13.96 -18.38
CA PRO A 421 10.94 13.93 -18.83
C PRO A 421 11.46 12.50 -18.99
N GLU A 422 12.60 12.34 -19.67
CA GLU A 422 13.30 11.05 -19.79
C GLU A 422 13.83 10.53 -18.44
N LEU A 423 14.50 11.40 -17.67
CA LEU A 423 15.07 11.06 -16.36
C LEU A 423 14.03 11.18 -15.25
N LYS A 424 14.00 10.17 -14.38
CA LYS A 424 13.07 10.03 -13.24
C LYS A 424 11.62 10.23 -13.68
N ASN A 425 11.27 9.65 -14.83
CA ASN A 425 10.00 9.83 -15.50
C ASN A 425 8.81 9.57 -14.57
N THR A 426 7.81 10.44 -14.75
CA THR A 426 6.42 10.20 -14.40
C THR A 426 5.58 10.78 -15.52
N PHE A 427 4.58 10.06 -16.00
CA PHE A 427 3.56 10.63 -16.86
C PHE A 427 2.41 11.20 -16.02
N CYS A 428 1.60 12.06 -16.63
CA CYS A 428 0.39 12.58 -16.02
C CYS A 428 -0.77 12.50 -17.00
N LEU A 429 -1.88 11.93 -16.56
CA LEU A 429 -3.14 11.95 -17.29
C LEU A 429 -4.10 12.93 -16.62
N THR A 430 -4.71 13.83 -17.38
CA THR A 430 -5.70 14.78 -16.83
C THR A 430 -7.12 14.33 -17.14
N ARG A 431 -8.04 14.60 -16.21
CA ARG A 431 -9.49 14.48 -16.45
C ARG A 431 -10.24 15.35 -15.45
N ASP A 432 -11.20 16.12 -15.96
CA ASP A 432 -11.96 17.10 -15.18
C ASP A 432 -11.03 18.02 -14.38
N GLU A 433 -11.11 17.99 -13.05
CA GLU A 433 -10.31 18.78 -12.11
C GLU A 433 -9.14 17.97 -11.50
N TYR A 434 -8.72 16.86 -12.13
CA TYR A 434 -7.66 16.00 -11.60
C TYR A 434 -6.51 15.81 -12.59
N ALA A 435 -5.30 15.79 -12.02
CA ALA A 435 -4.06 15.37 -12.64
C ALA A 435 -3.57 14.07 -11.99
N PHE A 436 -3.72 12.96 -12.69
CA PHE A 436 -3.30 11.63 -12.28
C PHE A 436 -1.83 11.41 -12.65
N LEU A 437 -0.94 11.86 -11.77
CA LEU A 437 0.48 11.53 -11.90
C LEU A 437 0.70 10.04 -11.62
N SER A 438 1.45 9.38 -12.50
CA SER A 438 1.91 8.00 -12.35
C SER A 438 2.76 7.83 -11.08
N PRO A 439 3.00 6.58 -10.60
CA PRO A 439 4.18 6.34 -9.78
C PRO A 439 5.46 6.66 -10.58
N HIS A 440 6.57 6.84 -9.88
CA HIS A 440 7.90 6.85 -10.50
C HIS A 440 8.08 5.65 -11.42
N ILE A 441 8.39 5.91 -12.69
CA ILE A 441 8.62 4.89 -13.72
C ILE A 441 10.09 4.48 -13.77
N GLY A 442 10.98 5.45 -13.64
CA GLY A 442 12.43 5.25 -13.78
C GLY A 442 13.02 6.17 -14.85
N ASP A 443 14.25 5.87 -15.27
CA ASP A 443 14.90 6.56 -16.37
C ASP A 443 14.55 5.81 -17.68
N LEU A 444 14.00 6.50 -18.69
CA LEU A 444 13.50 5.90 -19.94
C LEU A 444 14.63 5.53 -20.92
N GLU A 445 15.64 4.78 -20.44
CA GLU A 445 16.89 4.51 -21.16
C GLU A 445 16.95 3.08 -21.76
N ASN A 446 15.97 2.22 -21.46
CA ASN A 446 15.92 0.84 -21.92
C ASN A 446 14.50 0.38 -22.26
N LEU A 447 14.40 -0.74 -22.99
CA LEU A 447 13.15 -1.30 -23.47
C LEU A 447 12.25 -1.74 -22.31
N GLU A 448 12.81 -2.32 -21.27
CA GLU A 448 12.08 -2.81 -20.10
C GLU A 448 11.33 -1.66 -19.39
N THR A 449 11.97 -0.49 -19.25
CA THR A 449 11.35 0.70 -18.70
C THR A 449 10.32 1.30 -19.65
N LEU A 450 10.57 1.31 -20.96
CA LEU A 450 9.58 1.76 -21.95
C LEU A 450 8.31 0.89 -21.94
N GLU A 451 8.45 -0.44 -21.93
CA GLU A 451 7.31 -1.35 -21.82
C GLU A 451 6.58 -1.20 -20.48
N HIS A 452 7.30 -0.87 -19.40
CA HIS A 452 6.68 -0.56 -18.11
C HIS A 452 5.89 0.76 -18.18
N TYR A 453 6.45 1.77 -18.83
CA TYR A 453 5.84 3.08 -19.05
C TYR A 453 4.52 2.97 -19.84
N GLU A 454 4.54 2.31 -20.99
CA GLU A 454 3.38 2.12 -21.87
C GLU A 454 2.27 1.34 -21.17
N ARG A 455 2.59 0.20 -20.55
CA ARG A 455 1.61 -0.57 -19.76
C ARG A 455 1.02 0.21 -18.60
N SER A 456 1.80 1.10 -18.00
CA SER A 456 1.31 1.95 -16.90
C SER A 456 0.36 3.04 -17.40
N ILE A 457 0.60 3.60 -18.58
CA ILE A 457 -0.34 4.52 -19.24
C ILE A 457 -1.64 3.79 -19.53
N GLU A 458 -1.59 2.64 -20.21
CA GLU A 458 -2.78 1.84 -20.53
C GLU A 458 -3.59 1.48 -19.27
N LEU A 459 -2.90 1.13 -18.18
CA LEU A 459 -3.52 0.85 -16.90
C LEU A 459 -4.26 2.08 -16.36
N TYR A 460 -3.63 3.25 -16.37
CA TYR A 460 -4.23 4.49 -15.87
C TYR A 460 -5.38 4.97 -16.76
N GLU A 461 -5.22 4.94 -18.08
CA GLU A 461 -6.27 5.25 -19.06
C GLU A 461 -7.50 4.37 -18.82
N ARG A 462 -7.28 3.05 -18.66
CA ARG A 462 -8.35 2.13 -18.34
C ARG A 462 -8.97 2.45 -16.99
N LEU A 463 -8.21 2.47 -15.90
CA LEU A 463 -8.78 2.63 -14.54
C LEU A 463 -9.51 3.96 -14.34
N PHE A 464 -8.99 5.06 -14.89
CA PHE A 464 -9.58 6.39 -14.77
C PHE A 464 -10.47 6.77 -15.95
N ARG A 465 -10.68 5.83 -16.88
CA ARG A 465 -11.49 5.96 -18.11
C ARG A 465 -11.11 7.24 -18.88
N ILE A 466 -9.82 7.45 -19.08
CA ILE A 466 -9.22 8.61 -19.76
C ILE A 466 -8.86 8.19 -21.19
N ALA A 467 -9.25 9.00 -22.16
CA ALA A 467 -8.87 8.89 -23.57
C ALA A 467 -8.21 10.22 -23.98
N PRO A 468 -6.87 10.34 -23.83
CA PRO A 468 -6.15 11.58 -24.11
C PRO A 468 -6.43 12.09 -25.53
N ARG A 469 -6.68 13.39 -25.64
CA ARG A 469 -6.88 14.07 -26.93
C ARG A 469 -5.65 14.89 -27.36
N ILE A 470 -4.71 15.05 -26.44
CA ILE A 470 -3.50 15.87 -26.56
C ILE A 470 -2.38 15.11 -25.84
N ILE A 471 -1.18 15.12 -26.42
CA ILE A 471 0.06 14.61 -25.84
C ILE A 471 1.05 15.77 -25.73
#